data_AF-A0A9P6YK85-F1
#
_entry.id   AF-A0A9P6YK85-F1
#
_cell.length_a   1.000
_cell.length_b   1.000
_cell.length_c   1.000
_cell.angle_alpha   90.00
_cell.angle_beta   90.00
_cell.angle_gamma   90.00
#
_symmetry.space_group_name_H-M   'P 1'
#
loop_
_entity.id
_entity.type
_entity.pdbx_description
1 polymer ?
#
loop_
_entity_poly.entity_id
_entity_poly.type
_entity_poly.pdbx_seq_one_letter_code
_entity_poly.pdbx_strand_id
1 'polypeptide(L)'
;MSQNEFPNRPSTFSKEYNELIGQLTEQINASQPKDVIQFCFDFFHSRLSKEKTRQIDQDEYMGVHPSDTGRLQGFGTTGPTEPISLAEEEEEEDGELQELPEFKSHIQHRRVSVSAESMQPQTVRSAYRKVPKSKAEQAMIHSSLTSHFLFKTIEEEQRQEVVQIMDQRSFPAGAHVIDQGAAGDYFYIVSSGTLDCFVNDQKVTGYTRGGSFGELALLYNAPRAATIVATTDTVLWALDRVSFRSVIMESNLLKRKMHETFLSEVPLFKSLETAEIHKIADALEPVRFVDGQVVLKQGEPGDNFYLIEEGKAVFYKSASDGSQQKVNELKKGDYFGGKLL
;
A
#
# COMPACT_ATOMS: atom_id res chain seq x y z
N MET A 1 5.49 -46.21 -62.44
CA MET A 1 4.24 -46.38 -61.66
C MET A 1 4.58 -47.03 -60.34
N SER A 2 4.54 -46.27 -59.25
CA SER A 2 3.88 -46.67 -58.01
C SER A 2 3.93 -45.46 -57.07
N GLN A 3 2.75 -44.94 -56.74
CA GLN A 3 2.52 -43.83 -55.82
C GLN A 3 2.80 -44.32 -54.39
N ASN A 4 3.56 -43.57 -53.60
CA ASN A 4 3.54 -43.71 -52.14
C ASN A 4 2.52 -42.71 -51.59
N GLU A 5 1.30 -43.19 -51.41
CA GLU A 5 0.27 -42.53 -50.62
C GLU A 5 0.68 -42.57 -49.13
N PHE A 6 0.82 -41.40 -48.51
CA PHE A 6 0.87 -41.31 -47.06
C PHE A 6 -0.52 -41.64 -46.50
N PRO A 7 -0.63 -42.51 -45.47
CA PRO A 7 -1.91 -42.83 -44.87
C PRO A 7 -2.50 -41.57 -44.20
N ASN A 8 -3.72 -41.20 -44.60
CA ASN A 8 -4.51 -40.14 -43.98
C ASN A 8 -4.64 -40.38 -42.47
N ARG A 9 -3.92 -39.59 -41.65
CA ARG A 9 -4.16 -39.52 -40.20
C ARG A 9 -5.56 -38.97 -39.93
N PRO A 10 -6.28 -39.47 -38.90
CA PRO A 10 -7.64 -39.05 -38.60
C PRO A 10 -7.72 -37.54 -38.32
N SER A 11 -8.67 -36.86 -38.98
CA SER A 11 -8.85 -35.40 -38.99
C SER A 11 -9.21 -34.74 -37.64
N THR A 12 -9.51 -35.53 -36.61
CA THR A 12 -9.93 -35.05 -35.29
C THR A 12 -8.76 -34.49 -34.46
N PHE A 13 -7.60 -35.17 -34.47
CA PHE A 13 -6.41 -34.71 -33.75
C PHE A 13 -5.90 -33.35 -34.25
N SER A 14 -6.01 -33.13 -35.57
CA SER A 14 -5.63 -31.84 -36.17
C SER A 14 -6.56 -30.70 -35.75
N LYS A 15 -7.86 -30.96 -35.55
CA LYS A 15 -8.82 -29.92 -35.13
C LYS A 15 -8.57 -29.47 -33.69
N GLU A 16 -8.41 -30.42 -32.78
CA GLU A 16 -8.18 -30.15 -31.36
C GLU A 16 -6.83 -29.44 -31.13
N TYR A 17 -5.79 -29.88 -31.84
CA TYR A 17 -4.49 -29.21 -31.85
C TYR A 17 -4.59 -27.76 -32.37
N ASN A 18 -5.27 -27.55 -33.51
CA ASN A 18 -5.40 -26.22 -34.10
C ASN A 18 -6.22 -25.27 -33.20
N GLU A 19 -7.25 -25.77 -32.53
CA GLU A 19 -8.05 -25.00 -31.58
C GLU A 19 -7.22 -24.62 -30.34
N LEU A 20 -6.43 -25.56 -29.81
CA LEU A 20 -5.53 -25.34 -28.68
C LEU A 20 -4.49 -24.26 -28.97
N ILE A 21 -3.82 -24.35 -30.12
CA ILE A 21 -2.84 -23.34 -30.56
C ILE A 21 -3.52 -22.01 -30.87
N GLY A 22 -4.74 -22.02 -31.42
CA GLY A 22 -5.54 -20.82 -31.65
C GLY A 22 -5.82 -20.05 -30.36
N GLN A 23 -6.25 -20.76 -29.30
CA GLN A 23 -6.53 -20.15 -27.99
C GLN A 23 -5.26 -19.62 -27.31
N LEU A 24 -4.13 -20.33 -27.41
CA LEU A 24 -2.85 -19.83 -26.92
C LEU A 24 -2.44 -18.55 -27.65
N THR A 25 -2.57 -18.54 -28.97
CA THR A 25 -2.21 -17.39 -29.82
C THR A 25 -3.05 -16.16 -29.49
N GLU A 26 -4.36 -16.33 -29.28
CA GLU A 26 -5.26 -15.25 -28.85
C GLU A 26 -4.84 -14.65 -27.50
N GLN A 27 -4.52 -15.50 -26.52
CA GLN A 27 -4.12 -15.04 -25.19
C GLN A 27 -2.74 -14.37 -25.17
N ILE A 28 -1.78 -14.85 -25.98
CA ILE A 28 -0.48 -14.18 -26.14
C ILE A 28 -0.68 -12.80 -26.76
N ASN A 29 -1.48 -12.69 -27.81
CA ASN A 29 -1.74 -11.42 -28.47
C ASN A 29 -2.45 -10.42 -27.54
N ALA A 30 -3.39 -10.90 -26.72
CA ALA A 30 -4.12 -10.06 -25.77
C ALA A 30 -3.27 -9.60 -24.58
N SER A 31 -2.41 -10.47 -24.03
CA SER A 31 -1.65 -10.17 -22.80
C SER A 31 -0.26 -9.59 -23.05
N GLN A 32 0.28 -9.72 -24.27
CA GLN A 32 1.63 -9.27 -24.65
C GLN A 32 2.68 -9.59 -23.57
N PRO A 33 2.83 -10.88 -23.21
CA PRO A 33 3.67 -11.26 -22.07
C PRO A 33 5.15 -11.00 -22.39
N LYS A 34 5.89 -10.49 -21.41
CA LYS A 34 7.34 -10.25 -21.55
C LYS A 34 8.14 -11.54 -21.68
N ASP A 35 7.65 -12.63 -21.09
CA ASP A 35 8.22 -13.96 -21.19
C ASP A 35 7.18 -14.90 -21.81
N VAL A 36 7.34 -15.17 -23.10
CA VAL A 36 6.42 -16.01 -23.88
C VAL A 36 6.54 -17.48 -23.48
N ILE A 37 7.73 -17.94 -23.08
CA ILE A 37 7.97 -19.35 -22.75
C ILE A 37 7.29 -19.70 -21.43
N GLN A 38 7.47 -18.86 -20.40
CA GLN A 38 6.79 -19.05 -19.12
C GLN A 38 5.27 -18.95 -19.27
N PHE A 39 4.79 -18.03 -20.10
CA PHE A 39 3.36 -17.90 -20.39
C PHE A 39 2.77 -19.16 -21.03
N CYS A 40 3.45 -19.74 -22.02
CA CYS A 40 3.04 -21.00 -22.64
C CYS A 40 3.00 -22.14 -21.62
N PHE A 41 4.01 -22.24 -20.74
CA PHE A 41 4.04 -23.24 -19.67
C PHE A 41 2.83 -23.10 -18.76
N ASP A 42 2.55 -21.89 -18.25
CA ASP A 42 1.43 -21.64 -17.34
C ASP A 42 0.08 -21.92 -18.01
N PHE A 43 -0.07 -21.57 -19.30
CA PHE A 43 -1.26 -21.84 -20.10
C PHE A 43 -1.57 -23.33 -20.17
N PHE A 44 -0.59 -24.16 -20.57
CA PHE A 44 -0.78 -25.61 -20.68
C PHE A 44 -0.94 -26.27 -19.31
N HIS A 45 -0.17 -25.82 -18.31
CA HIS A 45 -0.26 -26.36 -16.95
C HIS A 45 -1.62 -26.06 -16.30
N SER A 46 -2.16 -24.85 -16.47
CA SER A 46 -3.50 -24.48 -15.99
C SER A 46 -4.62 -25.25 -16.68
N ARG A 47 -4.44 -25.61 -17.95
CA ARG A 47 -5.42 -26.40 -18.71
C ARG A 47 -5.41 -27.87 -18.27
N LEU A 48 -4.23 -28.47 -18.15
CA LEU A 48 -4.04 -29.84 -17.66
C LEU A 48 -4.57 -30.01 -16.23
N SER A 49 -4.39 -29.01 -15.36
CA SER A 49 -4.93 -29.08 -13.99
C SER A 49 -6.46 -29.02 -13.97
N LYS A 50 -7.10 -28.19 -14.81
CA LYS A 50 -8.56 -28.15 -14.96
C LYS A 50 -9.15 -29.45 -15.52
N GLU A 51 -8.43 -30.13 -16.40
CA GLU A 51 -8.82 -31.45 -16.93
C GLU A 51 -8.72 -32.54 -15.85
N LYS A 52 -7.67 -32.52 -15.02
CA LYS A 52 -7.53 -33.42 -13.87
C LYS A 52 -8.62 -33.22 -12.82
N THR A 53 -9.00 -31.98 -12.50
CA THR A 53 -10.10 -31.70 -11.56
C THR A 53 -11.45 -32.18 -12.08
N ARG A 54 -11.69 -32.11 -13.40
CA ARG A 54 -12.91 -32.64 -14.03
C ARG A 54 -13.03 -34.17 -14.01
N GLN A 55 -11.91 -34.90 -13.98
CA GLN A 55 -11.94 -36.36 -13.85
C GLN A 55 -12.24 -36.80 -12.42
N ILE A 56 -11.78 -36.06 -11.41
CA ILE A 56 -12.03 -36.38 -9.99
C ILE A 56 -13.53 -36.27 -9.63
N ASP A 57 -14.25 -35.30 -10.19
CA ASP A 57 -15.70 -35.13 -9.96
C ASP A 57 -16.57 -36.24 -10.60
N GLN A 58 -16.05 -37.02 -11.56
CA GLN A 58 -16.82 -38.11 -12.21
C GLN A 58 -16.77 -39.44 -11.45
N ASP A 59 -15.73 -39.70 -10.67
CA ASP A 59 -15.55 -40.96 -9.92
C ASP A 59 -16.24 -40.93 -8.54
N GLU A 60 -16.67 -39.77 -8.03
CA GLU A 60 -17.33 -39.62 -6.72
C GLU A 60 -18.86 -39.82 -6.75
N TYR A 61 -19.47 -40.12 -7.91
CA TYR A 61 -20.93 -40.30 -8.07
C TYR A 61 -21.35 -41.78 -8.25
N MET A 62 -20.76 -42.71 -7.50
CA MET A 62 -21.27 -44.08 -7.33
C MET A 62 -21.00 -44.58 -5.90
N GLY A 63 -21.65 -43.96 -4.89
CA GLY A 63 -21.46 -44.32 -3.49
C GLY A 63 -22.62 -43.93 -2.56
N VAL A 64 -23.60 -44.82 -2.45
CA VAL A 64 -24.54 -45.09 -1.32
C VAL A 64 -25.32 -43.89 -0.69
N HIS A 65 -26.63 -43.93 -0.91
CA HIS A 65 -27.66 -43.03 -0.37
C HIS A 65 -27.85 -43.17 1.15
N PRO A 66 -28.02 -42.08 1.93
CA PRO A 66 -28.16 -42.13 3.39
C PRO A 66 -29.59 -42.46 3.81
N SER A 67 -29.94 -43.74 3.79
CA SER A 67 -31.08 -44.28 4.53
C SER A 67 -30.81 -45.74 4.88
N ASP A 68 -29.87 -45.97 5.79
CA ASP A 68 -29.86 -47.19 6.61
C ASP A 68 -29.28 -46.88 8.00
N THR A 69 -30.15 -47.05 8.99
CA THR A 69 -29.91 -46.90 10.43
C THR A 69 -29.15 -48.11 10.97
N GLY A 70 -28.11 -47.91 11.81
CA GLY A 70 -27.58 -49.03 12.62
C GLY A 70 -26.25 -48.82 13.37
N ARG A 71 -26.34 -48.24 14.58
CA ARG A 71 -25.66 -48.63 15.85
C ARG A 71 -24.14 -48.97 15.90
N LEU A 72 -23.50 -48.36 16.93
CA LEU A 72 -22.29 -48.74 17.72
C LEU A 72 -20.91 -48.36 17.11
N GLN A 73 -19.81 -48.09 17.83
CA GLN A 73 -19.45 -47.62 19.18
C GLN A 73 -17.90 -47.61 19.22
N GLY A 74 -17.24 -46.53 19.65
CA GLY A 74 -15.96 -46.61 20.39
C GLY A 74 -14.60 -46.48 19.66
N PHE A 75 -13.72 -45.67 20.29
CA PHE A 75 -12.24 -45.60 20.20
C PHE A 75 -11.66 -45.11 18.86
N GLY A 76 -10.63 -44.26 18.78
CA GLY A 76 -9.57 -43.87 19.72
C GLY A 76 -8.23 -43.94 18.97
N THR A 77 -7.46 -42.85 19.00
CA THR A 77 -5.99 -42.73 18.80
C THR A 77 -5.34 -42.71 17.39
N THR A 78 -4.56 -41.63 17.21
CA THR A 78 -3.18 -41.51 16.65
C THR A 78 -2.89 -41.74 15.17
N GLY A 79 -2.21 -40.75 14.55
CA GLY A 79 -1.24 -40.97 13.47
C GLY A 79 -1.27 -39.90 12.37
N PRO A 80 -0.18 -39.13 12.15
CA PRO A 80 0.00 -38.34 10.94
C PRO A 80 0.35 -39.28 9.76
N THR A 81 -0.33 -39.11 8.65
CA THR A 81 -0.16 -39.87 7.40
C THR A 81 1.19 -39.53 6.76
N GLU A 82 2.09 -40.52 6.67
CA GLU A 82 3.30 -40.42 5.84
C GLU A 82 2.95 -40.51 4.35
N PRO A 83 3.66 -39.78 3.47
CA PRO A 83 3.54 -39.96 2.02
C PRO A 83 4.26 -41.22 1.55
N ILE A 84 3.58 -41.95 0.67
CA ILE A 84 4.00 -43.21 0.04
C ILE A 84 5.22 -42.96 -0.87
N SER A 85 6.34 -43.63 -0.61
CA SER A 85 7.50 -43.67 -1.51
C SER A 85 7.28 -44.73 -2.59
N LEU A 86 7.16 -44.31 -3.85
CA LEU A 86 7.35 -45.18 -5.01
C LEU A 86 8.82 -45.05 -5.42
N ALA A 87 9.59 -46.11 -5.20
CA ALA A 87 10.93 -46.25 -5.72
C ALA A 87 10.83 -46.71 -7.17
N GLU A 88 11.28 -45.88 -8.11
CA GLU A 88 11.54 -46.28 -9.49
C GLU A 88 13.04 -46.54 -9.60
N GLU A 89 13.40 -47.75 -10.03
CA GLU A 89 14.77 -48.15 -10.36
C GLU A 89 15.13 -47.53 -11.71
N GLU A 90 16.09 -46.59 -11.74
CA GLU A 90 16.64 -46.05 -12.99
C GLU A 90 17.91 -46.83 -13.38
N GLU A 91 17.87 -47.48 -14.54
CA GLU A 91 19.06 -48.00 -15.22
C GLU A 91 19.81 -46.82 -15.86
N GLU A 92 21.08 -46.64 -15.50
CA GLU A 92 21.96 -45.60 -16.06
C GLU A 92 22.36 -45.95 -17.50
N GLU A 93 21.81 -45.23 -18.50
CA GLU A 93 22.37 -45.13 -19.85
C GLU A 93 23.13 -43.80 -20.00
N ASP A 94 24.45 -43.88 -20.14
CA ASP A 94 25.36 -42.76 -20.39
C ASP A 94 25.05 -42.04 -21.72
N GLY A 95 24.29 -40.96 -21.65
CA GLY A 95 24.16 -39.95 -22.71
C GLY A 95 24.32 -38.55 -22.12
N GLU A 96 25.12 -37.70 -22.75
CA GLU A 96 25.29 -36.29 -22.35
C GLU A 96 23.93 -35.56 -22.32
N LEU A 97 23.31 -35.49 -21.14
CA LEU A 97 22.11 -34.70 -20.89
C LEU A 97 22.51 -33.22 -20.88
N GLN A 98 22.12 -32.48 -21.92
CA GLN A 98 22.05 -31.02 -21.83
C GLN A 98 21.13 -30.66 -20.66
N GLU A 99 21.66 -29.99 -19.63
CA GLU A 99 20.87 -29.47 -18.52
C GLU A 99 19.70 -28.65 -19.08
N LEU A 100 18.49 -29.22 -18.99
CA LEU A 100 17.27 -28.49 -19.29
C LEU A 100 17.18 -27.33 -18.29
N PRO A 101 16.77 -26.13 -18.72
CA PRO A 101 16.64 -25.00 -17.81
C PRO A 101 15.71 -25.38 -16.65
N GLU A 102 16.18 -25.21 -15.41
CA GLU A 102 15.38 -25.42 -14.21
C GLU A 102 14.14 -24.51 -14.25
N PHE A 103 12.97 -25.10 -14.52
CA PHE A 103 11.70 -24.40 -14.42
C PHE A 103 11.37 -24.18 -12.95
N LYS A 104 11.69 -22.99 -12.43
CA LYS A 104 11.28 -22.56 -11.09
C LYS A 104 9.76 -22.46 -11.05
N SER A 105 9.11 -23.45 -10.44
CA SER A 105 7.71 -23.36 -10.08
C SER A 105 7.50 -22.10 -9.24
N HIS A 106 6.89 -21.08 -9.84
CA HIS A 106 6.37 -19.93 -9.09
C HIS A 106 5.12 -20.42 -8.34
N ILE A 107 5.30 -21.32 -7.37
CA ILE A 107 4.32 -21.45 -6.30
C ILE A 107 4.29 -20.08 -5.66
N GLN A 108 3.26 -19.30 -5.98
CA GLN A 108 2.99 -18.00 -5.37
C GLN A 108 3.12 -18.19 -3.86
N HIS A 109 4.22 -17.70 -3.29
CA HIS A 109 4.44 -17.81 -1.86
C HIS A 109 3.22 -17.22 -1.16
N ARG A 110 2.66 -17.98 -0.21
CA ARG A 110 1.46 -17.56 0.52
C ARG A 110 1.74 -16.20 1.12
N ARG A 111 0.98 -15.18 0.70
CA ARG A 111 1.09 -13.82 1.26
C ARG A 111 0.93 -13.90 2.77
N VAL A 112 1.92 -13.40 3.49
CA VAL A 112 1.90 -13.33 4.95
C VAL A 112 1.32 -11.99 5.39
N SER A 113 0.55 -12.00 6.47
CA SER A 113 0.06 -10.77 7.10
C SER A 113 1.23 -10.01 7.71
N VAL A 114 1.19 -8.68 7.63
CA VAL A 114 2.11 -7.78 8.33
C VAL A 114 1.33 -6.93 9.34
N SER A 115 1.94 -6.65 10.49
CA SER A 115 1.38 -5.76 11.51
C SER A 115 2.47 -4.88 12.08
N ALA A 116 2.10 -3.65 12.44
CA ALA A 116 2.90 -2.81 13.31
C ALA A 116 2.51 -3.04 14.78
N GLU A 117 3.28 -2.48 15.70
CA GLU A 117 2.96 -2.45 17.12
C GLU A 117 1.66 -1.66 17.39
N SER A 118 0.87 -2.13 18.36
CA SER A 118 -0.30 -1.39 18.84
C SER A 118 0.15 -0.20 19.68
N MET A 119 -0.34 1.00 19.37
CA MET A 119 -0.07 2.21 20.15
C MET A 119 -1.36 2.77 20.71
N GLN A 120 -1.36 3.12 22.00
CA GLN A 120 -2.51 3.75 22.63
C GLN A 120 -2.52 5.26 22.32
N PRO A 121 -3.66 5.84 21.91
CA PRO A 121 -3.80 7.26 21.60
C PRO A 121 -3.44 8.22 22.76
N GLN A 122 -3.63 7.76 24.00
CA GLN A 122 -3.61 8.62 25.19
C GLN A 122 -2.19 8.86 25.74
N THR A 123 -1.20 8.08 25.31
CA THR A 123 0.20 8.16 25.78
C THR A 123 1.12 8.93 24.82
N VAL A 124 0.58 9.54 23.77
CA VAL A 124 1.38 10.01 22.61
C VAL A 124 2.09 11.34 22.85
N ARG A 125 1.56 12.19 23.74
CA ARG A 125 2.02 13.59 23.95
C ARG A 125 3.47 13.75 24.43
N SER A 126 4.15 12.65 24.80
CA SER A 126 5.52 12.64 25.32
C SER A 126 6.47 11.71 24.54
N ALA A 127 6.07 11.18 23.38
CA ALA A 127 6.81 10.09 22.74
C ALA A 127 8.03 10.54 21.92
N TYR A 128 8.14 11.82 21.56
CA TYR A 128 9.19 12.30 20.68
C TYR A 128 9.72 13.69 21.07
N ARG A 129 10.99 13.94 20.79
CA ARG A 129 11.69 15.19 21.11
C ARG A 129 11.89 16.02 19.85
N LYS A 130 11.59 17.32 19.94
CA LYS A 130 11.93 18.27 18.87
C LYS A 130 13.44 18.56 18.88
N VAL A 131 14.04 18.47 17.71
CA VAL A 131 15.48 18.61 17.49
C VAL A 131 15.72 19.93 16.75
N PRO A 132 16.49 20.87 17.33
CA PRO A 132 16.82 22.13 16.68
C PRO A 132 17.56 21.90 15.35
N LYS A 133 17.15 22.63 14.30
CA LYS A 133 17.72 22.58 12.94
C LYS A 133 17.74 23.97 12.33
N SER A 134 18.69 24.24 11.46
CA SER A 134 18.71 25.46 10.65
C SER A 134 17.58 25.48 9.63
N LYS A 135 17.20 26.68 9.14
CA LYS A 135 16.18 26.82 8.08
C LYS A 135 16.55 26.06 6.80
N ALA A 136 17.83 26.01 6.45
CA ALA A 136 18.31 25.31 5.27
C ALA A 136 18.18 23.79 5.41
N GLU A 137 18.47 23.24 6.59
CA GLU A 137 18.27 21.82 6.90
C GLU A 137 16.79 21.46 6.88
N GLN A 138 15.94 22.27 7.52
CA GLN A 138 14.49 22.06 7.51
C GLN A 138 13.91 22.05 6.10
N ALA A 139 14.30 23.01 5.24
CA ALA A 139 13.86 23.08 3.86
C ALA A 139 14.30 21.86 3.03
N MET A 140 15.53 21.37 3.25
CA MET A 140 16.04 20.19 2.57
C MET A 140 15.26 18.93 2.97
N ILE A 141 15.09 18.70 4.28
CA ILE A 141 14.32 17.55 4.79
C ILE A 141 12.89 17.61 4.26
N HIS A 142 12.25 18.78 4.35
CA HIS A 142 10.88 18.98 3.88
C HIS A 142 10.73 18.69 2.38
N SER A 143 11.68 19.14 1.56
CA SER A 143 11.69 18.84 0.12
C SER A 143 11.81 17.34 -0.16
N SER A 144 12.70 16.63 0.55
CA SER A 144 12.85 15.17 0.43
C SER A 144 11.55 14.45 0.82
N LEU A 145 10.93 14.82 1.94
CA LEU A 145 9.65 14.24 2.38
C LEU A 145 8.52 14.52 1.37
N THR A 146 8.41 15.74 0.86
CA THR A 146 7.34 16.12 -0.10
C THR A 146 7.37 15.28 -1.38
N SER A 147 8.57 14.97 -1.87
CA SER A 147 8.74 14.13 -3.07
C SER A 147 8.52 12.64 -2.84
N HIS A 148 8.58 12.18 -1.58
CA HIS A 148 8.63 10.76 -1.25
C HIS A 148 7.23 10.13 -1.17
N PHE A 149 7.06 8.93 -1.74
CA PHE A 149 5.74 8.31 -1.92
C PHE A 149 4.98 8.04 -0.62
N LEU A 150 5.70 7.78 0.48
CA LEU A 150 5.11 7.55 1.80
C LEU A 150 4.58 8.84 2.44
N PHE A 151 5.19 9.98 2.14
CA PHE A 151 4.94 11.25 2.83
C PHE A 151 4.14 12.24 1.99
N LYS A 152 3.92 11.97 0.70
CA LYS A 152 3.06 12.79 -0.16
C LYS A 152 1.58 12.79 0.27
N THR A 153 1.15 11.76 1.00
CA THR A 153 -0.25 11.58 1.43
C THR A 153 -0.51 12.10 2.84
N ILE A 154 0.53 12.49 3.59
CA ILE A 154 0.37 13.10 4.90
C ILE A 154 0.22 14.62 4.76
N GLU A 155 -0.50 15.22 5.70
CA GLU A 155 -0.78 16.64 5.67
C GLU A 155 0.49 17.49 5.89
N GLU A 156 0.47 18.72 5.39
CA GLU A 156 1.62 19.65 5.48
C GLU A 156 2.04 19.90 6.94
N GLU A 157 1.09 20.07 7.85
CA GLU A 157 1.36 20.25 9.28
C GLU A 157 2.06 19.03 9.89
N GLN A 158 1.62 17.82 9.54
CA GLN A 158 2.23 16.57 9.99
C GLN A 158 3.65 16.42 9.44
N ARG A 159 3.86 16.78 8.17
CA ARG A 159 5.19 16.77 7.55
C ARG A 159 6.14 17.76 8.24
N GLN A 160 5.66 18.93 8.64
CA GLN A 160 6.45 19.89 9.42
C GLN A 160 6.81 19.36 10.80
N GLU A 161 5.88 18.70 11.50
CA GLU A 161 6.18 18.01 12.76
C GLU A 161 7.26 16.93 12.55
N VAL A 162 7.14 16.10 11.51
CA VAL A 162 8.16 15.10 11.15
C VAL A 162 9.54 15.74 10.97
N VAL A 163 9.66 16.85 10.22
CA VAL A 163 10.92 17.58 10.04
C VAL A 163 11.54 17.98 11.39
N GLN A 164 10.71 18.38 12.36
CA GLN A 164 11.19 18.83 13.67
C GLN A 164 11.73 17.68 14.53
N ILE A 165 11.26 16.45 14.33
CA ILE A 165 11.61 15.31 15.18
C ILE A 165 12.72 14.42 14.62
N MET A 166 13.09 14.57 13.34
CA MET A 166 14.21 13.80 12.78
C MET A 166 15.53 14.12 13.49
N ASP A 167 16.29 13.10 13.86
CA ASP A 167 17.57 13.22 14.54
C ASP A 167 18.74 13.09 13.56
N GLN A 168 19.85 13.79 13.83
CA GLN A 168 21.05 13.66 13.02
C GLN A 168 21.87 12.44 13.44
N ARG A 169 22.39 11.68 12.47
CA ARG A 169 23.32 10.56 12.69
C ARG A 169 24.48 10.63 11.71
N SER A 170 25.68 10.33 12.21
CA SER A 170 26.91 10.40 11.44
C SER A 170 27.55 9.01 11.33
N PHE A 171 28.06 8.69 10.16
CA PHE A 171 28.67 7.41 9.83
C PHE A 171 29.98 7.64 9.09
N PRO A 172 31.10 7.02 9.51
CA PRO A 172 32.36 7.14 8.77
C PRO A 172 32.30 6.39 7.44
N ALA A 173 33.19 6.73 6.50
CA ALA A 173 33.36 5.97 5.27
C ALA A 173 33.60 4.47 5.55
N GLY A 174 32.94 3.61 4.80
CA GLY A 174 32.94 2.15 4.95
C GLY A 174 31.94 1.61 5.98
N ALA A 175 31.27 2.45 6.76
CA ALA A 175 30.30 1.99 7.74
C ALA A 175 29.01 1.46 7.10
N HIS A 176 28.50 0.35 7.63
CA HIS A 176 27.19 -0.18 7.29
C HIS A 176 26.12 0.60 8.06
N VAL A 177 25.24 1.29 7.33
CA VAL A 177 24.10 2.01 7.90
C VAL A 177 22.91 1.07 8.09
N ILE A 178 22.74 0.14 7.16
CA ILE A 178 21.71 -0.89 7.16
C ILE A 178 22.34 -2.18 6.66
N ASP A 179 22.02 -3.31 7.29
CA ASP A 179 22.35 -4.64 6.79
C ASP A 179 21.09 -5.34 6.25
N GLN A 180 21.21 -5.98 5.08
CA GLN A 180 20.14 -6.79 4.51
C GLN A 180 19.74 -7.91 5.48
N GLY A 181 18.44 -8.13 5.66
CA GLY A 181 17.87 -9.10 6.58
C GLY A 181 17.76 -8.62 8.03
N ALA A 182 18.44 -7.53 8.42
CA ALA A 182 18.34 -6.99 9.76
C ALA A 182 16.94 -6.38 10.04
N ALA A 183 16.61 -6.22 11.33
CA ALA A 183 15.41 -5.49 11.73
C ALA A 183 15.53 -4.00 11.33
N GLY A 184 14.43 -3.44 10.84
CA GLY A 184 14.38 -2.05 10.38
C GLY A 184 13.61 -1.13 11.32
N ASP A 185 14.33 -0.16 11.91
CA ASP A 185 13.73 0.78 12.87
C ASP A 185 13.63 2.21 12.35
N TYR A 186 14.46 2.58 11.37
CA TYR A 186 14.62 3.97 10.91
C TYR A 186 14.42 4.15 9.41
N PHE A 187 13.88 5.30 9.05
CA PHE A 187 13.96 5.91 7.74
C PHE A 187 15.05 6.97 7.73
N TYR A 188 15.81 7.09 6.64
CA TYR A 188 16.92 8.02 6.53
C TYR A 188 16.80 8.96 5.33
N ILE A 189 17.29 10.19 5.49
CA ILE A 189 17.54 11.17 4.42
C ILE A 189 19.00 11.61 4.48
N VAL A 190 19.68 11.62 3.34
CA VAL A 190 21.10 12.01 3.25
C VAL A 190 21.24 13.52 3.36
N SER A 191 21.93 13.99 4.40
CA SER A 191 22.29 15.39 4.59
C SER A 191 23.58 15.75 3.84
N SER A 192 24.61 14.92 3.99
CA SER A 192 25.89 15.03 3.30
C SER A 192 26.57 13.65 3.19
N GLY A 193 27.54 13.55 2.29
CA GLY A 193 28.22 12.30 1.96
C GLY A 193 27.51 11.49 0.88
N THR A 194 28.06 10.32 0.59
CA THR A 194 27.55 9.39 -0.40
C THR A 194 27.47 7.97 0.17
N LEU A 195 26.49 7.19 -0.30
CA LEU A 195 26.28 5.81 0.12
C LEU A 195 25.98 4.93 -1.09
N ASP A 196 26.27 3.65 -0.98
CA ASP A 196 25.91 2.63 -1.96
C ASP A 196 24.95 1.61 -1.37
N CYS A 197 24.03 1.12 -2.20
CA CYS A 197 23.01 0.14 -1.89
C CYS A 197 23.36 -1.20 -2.55
N PHE A 198 23.35 -2.27 -1.77
CA PHE A 198 23.66 -3.63 -2.21
C PHE A 198 22.49 -4.56 -1.91
N VAL A 199 22.14 -5.40 -2.87
CA VAL A 199 21.18 -6.51 -2.69
C VAL A 199 21.88 -7.78 -3.10
N ASN A 200 21.97 -8.75 -2.20
CA ASN A 200 22.71 -10.00 -2.42
C ASN A 200 24.14 -9.72 -2.93
N ASP A 201 24.83 -8.80 -2.26
CA ASP A 201 26.20 -8.34 -2.56
C ASP A 201 26.41 -7.65 -3.92
N GLN A 202 25.34 -7.43 -4.69
CA GLN A 202 25.39 -6.66 -5.93
C GLN A 202 24.98 -5.22 -5.70
N LYS A 203 25.82 -4.27 -6.13
CA LYS A 203 25.49 -2.84 -6.07
C LYS A 203 24.33 -2.54 -7.01
N VAL A 204 23.23 -2.01 -6.46
CA VAL A 204 22.00 -1.70 -7.20
C VAL A 204 21.86 -0.21 -7.48
N THR A 205 22.21 0.63 -6.50
CA THR A 205 22.09 2.09 -6.64
C THR A 205 23.02 2.82 -5.66
N GLY A 206 23.10 4.14 -5.78
CA GLY A 206 23.81 5.01 -4.84
C GLY A 206 22.92 6.18 -4.39
N TYR A 207 23.21 6.70 -3.20
CA TYR A 207 22.51 7.82 -2.59
C TYR A 207 23.47 8.98 -2.36
N THR A 208 22.98 10.18 -2.68
CA THR A 208 23.64 11.45 -2.42
C THR A 208 22.70 12.35 -1.62
N ARG A 209 23.15 13.56 -1.27
CA ARG A 209 22.35 14.58 -0.58
C ARG A 209 20.92 14.69 -1.12
N GLY A 210 19.95 14.66 -0.22
CA GLY A 210 18.51 14.69 -0.51
C GLY A 210 17.89 13.32 -0.82
N GLY A 211 18.70 12.32 -1.16
CA GLY A 211 18.26 10.93 -1.32
C GLY A 211 17.79 10.34 0.00
N SER A 212 16.88 9.37 -0.06
CA SER A 212 16.28 8.76 1.12
C SER A 212 16.09 7.26 0.94
N PHE A 213 16.07 6.52 2.05
CA PHE A 213 15.92 5.06 2.05
C PHE A 213 15.41 4.54 3.40
N GLY A 214 14.85 3.33 3.38
CA GLY A 214 14.45 2.60 4.59
C GLY A 214 13.04 2.92 5.09
N GLU A 215 12.20 3.51 4.24
CA GLU A 215 10.85 3.97 4.50
C GLU A 215 9.89 2.86 4.96
N LEU A 216 10.10 1.62 4.51
CA LEU A 216 9.26 0.49 4.91
C LEU A 216 9.36 0.21 6.41
N ALA A 217 10.47 0.60 7.04
CA ALA A 217 10.62 0.55 8.49
C ALA A 217 9.67 1.48 9.24
N LEU A 218 8.98 2.41 8.57
CA LEU A 218 7.94 3.21 9.22
C LEU A 218 6.56 2.53 9.18
N LEU A 219 6.34 1.61 8.24
CA LEU A 219 5.05 0.98 7.99
C LEU A 219 4.82 -0.28 8.82
N TYR A 220 5.73 -1.25 8.73
CA TYR A 220 5.62 -2.54 9.44
C TYR A 220 7.00 -3.11 9.79
N ASN A 221 7.06 -4.01 10.76
CA ASN A 221 8.30 -4.68 11.13
C ASN A 221 8.66 -5.69 10.03
N ALA A 222 9.59 -5.30 9.16
CA ALA A 222 10.03 -6.11 8.03
C ALA A 222 11.56 -6.14 7.99
N PRO A 223 12.16 -7.29 7.61
CA PRO A 223 13.58 -7.37 7.34
C PRO A 223 14.00 -6.37 6.26
N ARG A 224 15.19 -5.80 6.41
CA ARG A 224 15.76 -4.88 5.43
C ARG A 224 16.03 -5.61 4.11
N ALA A 225 15.59 -5.02 3.00
CA ALA A 225 15.72 -5.63 1.68
C ALA A 225 17.12 -5.50 1.07
N ALA A 226 17.96 -4.60 1.61
CA ALA A 226 19.26 -4.25 1.05
C ALA A 226 20.22 -3.80 2.17
N THR A 227 21.51 -3.94 1.91
CA THR A 227 22.59 -3.37 2.73
C THR A 227 22.95 -1.98 2.19
N ILE A 228 23.10 -1.00 3.08
CA ILE A 228 23.51 0.36 2.73
C ILE A 228 24.85 0.67 3.39
N VAL A 229 25.85 1.01 2.59
CA VAL A 229 27.22 1.30 3.06
C VAL A 229 27.60 2.72 2.72
N ALA A 230 28.13 3.47 3.69
CA ALA A 230 28.65 4.81 3.47
C ALA A 230 29.95 4.74 2.64
N THR A 231 30.02 5.44 1.51
CA THR A 231 31.24 5.50 0.68
C THR A 231 32.14 6.68 1.05
N THR A 232 31.58 7.69 1.73
CA THR A 232 32.33 8.77 2.39
C THR A 232 31.82 8.94 3.81
N ASP A 233 32.49 9.76 4.61
CA ASP A 233 31.90 10.28 5.85
C ASP A 233 30.56 10.93 5.53
N THR A 234 29.51 10.46 6.21
CA THR A 234 28.12 10.68 5.84
C THR A 234 27.33 11.15 7.04
N VAL A 235 26.45 12.12 6.82
CA VAL A 235 25.50 12.62 7.82
C VAL A 235 24.08 12.39 7.29
N LEU A 236 23.26 11.76 8.10
CA LEU A 236 21.88 11.38 7.81
C LEU A 236 20.91 12.04 8.79
N TRP A 237 19.70 12.35 8.33
CA TRP A 237 18.54 12.58 9.18
C TRP A 237 17.79 11.26 9.33
N ALA A 238 17.57 10.83 10.56
CA ALA A 238 16.92 9.57 10.90
C ALA A 238 15.55 9.84 11.54
N LEU A 239 14.56 9.04 11.16
CA LEU A 239 13.23 9.03 11.76
C LEU A 239 12.87 7.61 12.16
N ASP A 240 12.54 7.37 13.42
CA ASP A 240 12.08 6.07 13.87
C ASP A 240 10.57 5.88 13.67
N ARG A 241 10.17 4.61 13.62
CA ARG A 241 8.77 4.19 13.47
C ARG A 241 7.84 4.76 14.53
N VAL A 242 8.25 4.71 15.81
CA VAL A 242 7.39 5.08 16.93
C VAL A 242 7.12 6.58 16.86
N SER A 243 8.16 7.40 16.73
CA SER A 243 8.02 8.85 16.61
C SER A 243 7.19 9.26 15.39
N PHE A 244 7.40 8.61 14.23
CA PHE A 244 6.57 8.87 13.05
C PHE A 244 5.09 8.58 13.31
N ARG A 245 4.77 7.38 13.81
CA ARG A 245 3.37 7.01 14.08
C ARG A 245 2.74 7.90 15.15
N SER A 246 3.52 8.32 16.16
CA SER A 246 3.08 9.23 17.20
C SER A 246 2.68 10.58 16.64
N VAL A 247 3.47 11.18 15.74
CA VAL A 247 3.14 12.45 15.09
C VAL A 247 1.82 12.34 14.30
N ILE A 248 1.66 11.31 13.48
CA ILE A 248 0.45 11.13 12.67
C ILE A 248 -0.78 10.94 13.57
N MET A 249 -0.65 10.11 14.60
CA MET A 249 -1.75 9.78 15.50
C MET A 249 -2.16 11.00 16.36
N GLU A 250 -1.20 11.70 16.94
CA GLU A 250 -1.46 12.89 17.76
C GLU A 250 -2.11 14.01 16.95
N SER A 251 -1.59 14.30 15.75
CA SER A 251 -2.16 15.33 14.87
C SER A 251 -3.62 15.02 14.52
N ASN A 252 -3.92 13.77 14.14
CA ASN A 252 -5.30 13.37 13.83
C ASN A 252 -6.23 13.43 15.05
N LEU A 253 -5.75 13.06 16.24
CA LEU A 253 -6.54 13.16 17.48
C LEU A 253 -6.83 14.60 17.86
N LEU A 254 -5.84 15.48 17.76
CA LEU A 254 -6.00 16.90 18.06
C LEU A 254 -6.98 17.55 17.10
N LYS A 255 -6.88 17.26 15.80
CA LYS A 255 -7.84 17.74 14.78
C LYS A 255 -9.25 17.27 15.05
N ARG A 256 -9.44 15.98 15.32
CA ARG A 256 -10.75 15.42 15.69
C ARG A 256 -11.34 16.11 16.91
N LYS A 257 -10.54 16.26 17.98
CA LYS A 257 -10.99 16.93 19.20
C LYS A 257 -11.34 18.41 18.95
N MET A 258 -10.57 19.10 18.12
CA MET A 258 -10.88 20.48 17.72
C MET A 258 -12.20 20.55 16.95
N HIS A 259 -12.39 19.70 15.94
CA HIS A 259 -13.61 19.63 15.15
C HIS A 259 -14.82 19.26 16.03
N GLU A 260 -14.70 18.27 16.92
CA GLU A 260 -15.76 17.89 17.86
C GLU A 260 -16.16 19.05 18.78
N THR A 261 -15.15 19.72 19.37
CA THR A 261 -15.38 20.87 20.24
C THR A 261 -16.09 21.97 19.46
N PHE A 262 -15.60 22.30 18.27
CA PHE A 262 -16.19 23.31 17.41
C PHE A 262 -17.62 22.96 16.99
N LEU A 263 -17.87 21.74 16.49
CA LEU A 263 -19.20 21.29 16.06
C LEU A 263 -20.20 21.29 17.22
N SER A 264 -19.76 21.01 18.45
CA SER A 264 -20.63 21.10 19.64
C SER A 264 -21.05 22.53 19.99
N GLU A 265 -20.26 23.55 19.62
CA GLU A 265 -20.59 24.97 19.82
C GLU A 265 -21.63 25.46 18.79
N VAL A 266 -21.67 24.84 17.61
CA VAL A 266 -22.55 25.24 16.51
C VAL A 266 -24.01 24.89 16.84
N PRO A 267 -24.92 25.89 16.94
CA PRO A 267 -26.31 25.65 17.31
C PRO A 267 -27.05 24.65 16.40
N LEU A 268 -26.67 24.60 15.12
CA LEU A 268 -27.26 23.71 14.12
C LEU A 268 -27.10 22.21 14.47
N PHE A 269 -26.01 21.84 15.15
CA PHE A 269 -25.67 20.44 15.41
C PHE A 269 -26.00 19.97 16.83
N LYS A 270 -26.63 20.82 17.65
CA LYS A 270 -26.94 20.49 19.06
C LYS A 270 -27.88 19.29 19.25
N SER A 271 -28.66 18.94 18.23
CA SER A 271 -29.58 17.79 18.27
C SER A 271 -28.95 16.49 17.80
N LEU A 272 -27.71 16.51 17.28
CA LEU A 272 -27.04 15.33 16.76
C LEU A 272 -26.36 14.53 17.88
N GLU A 273 -26.32 13.22 17.71
CA GLU A 273 -25.58 12.33 18.61
C GLU A 273 -24.07 12.44 18.35
N THR A 274 -23.26 12.10 19.36
CA THR A 274 -21.79 12.15 19.27
C THR A 274 -21.25 11.36 18.07
N ALA A 275 -21.84 10.19 17.77
CA ALA A 275 -21.42 9.36 16.63
C ALA A 275 -21.71 10.04 15.28
N GLU A 276 -22.75 10.85 15.17
CA GLU A 276 -23.09 11.63 13.98
C GLU A 276 -22.15 12.83 13.83
N ILE A 277 -21.83 13.51 14.94
CA ILE A 277 -20.82 14.57 14.97
C ILE A 277 -19.47 14.05 14.51
N HIS A 278 -19.06 12.85 14.93
CA HIS A 278 -17.80 12.24 14.47
C HIS A 278 -17.77 12.05 12.94
N LYS A 279 -18.89 11.62 12.33
CA LYS A 279 -18.97 11.47 10.87
C LYS A 279 -18.83 12.80 10.15
N ILE A 280 -19.42 13.86 10.69
CA ILE A 280 -19.27 15.22 10.15
C ILE A 280 -17.81 15.67 10.32
N ALA A 281 -17.24 15.51 11.51
CA ALA A 281 -15.88 15.91 11.83
C ALA A 281 -14.83 15.26 10.92
N ASP A 282 -15.01 13.98 10.57
CA ASP A 282 -14.14 13.24 9.63
C ASP A 282 -14.34 13.67 8.16
N ALA A 283 -15.45 14.34 7.81
CA ALA A 283 -15.76 14.80 6.45
C ALA A 283 -15.49 16.31 6.24
N LEU A 284 -15.16 17.06 7.29
CA LEU A 284 -14.85 18.49 7.19
C LEU A 284 -13.49 18.72 6.52
N GLU A 285 -13.49 19.59 5.51
CA GLU A 285 -12.27 20.04 4.85
C GLU A 285 -11.95 21.49 5.25
N PRO A 286 -10.74 21.79 5.78
CA PRO A 286 -10.37 23.14 6.12
C PRO A 286 -10.09 23.97 4.86
N VAL A 287 -10.79 25.11 4.72
CA VAL A 287 -10.55 26.09 3.65
C VAL A 287 -10.26 27.45 4.28
N ARG A 288 -9.20 28.11 3.79
CA ARG A 288 -8.75 29.41 4.30
C ARG A 288 -8.93 30.49 3.23
N PHE A 289 -9.37 31.66 3.68
CA PHE A 289 -9.56 32.84 2.84
C PHE A 289 -8.76 34.00 3.41
N VAL A 290 -8.22 34.86 2.54
CA VAL A 290 -7.57 36.10 2.95
C VAL A 290 -8.60 37.22 3.10
N ASP A 291 -8.25 38.29 3.82
CA ASP A 291 -9.13 39.44 3.99
C ASP A 291 -9.57 40.04 2.63
N GLY A 292 -10.86 40.34 2.51
CA GLY A 292 -11.48 40.83 1.28
C GLY A 292 -11.71 39.76 0.19
N GLN A 293 -11.30 38.51 0.36
CA GLN A 293 -11.56 37.46 -0.61
C GLN A 293 -13.05 37.08 -0.64
N VAL A 294 -13.63 37.03 -1.85
CA VAL A 294 -15.03 36.60 -2.05
C VAL A 294 -15.12 35.08 -1.89
N VAL A 295 -15.91 34.63 -0.92
CA VAL A 295 -16.14 33.19 -0.66
C VAL A 295 -17.24 32.63 -1.55
N LEU A 296 -18.38 33.34 -1.62
CA LEU A 296 -19.52 33.02 -2.47
C LEU A 296 -20.03 34.28 -3.14
N LYS A 297 -20.52 34.16 -4.37
CA LYS A 297 -21.09 35.28 -5.12
C LYS A 297 -22.57 35.04 -5.37
N GLN A 298 -23.37 36.09 -5.15
CA GLN A 298 -24.82 36.04 -5.34
C GLN A 298 -25.17 35.66 -6.78
N GLY A 299 -26.03 34.63 -6.93
CA GLY A 299 -26.49 34.15 -8.23
C GLY A 299 -25.62 33.07 -8.86
N GLU A 300 -24.45 32.78 -8.29
CA GLU A 300 -23.64 31.63 -8.72
C GLU A 300 -24.16 30.35 -8.05
N PRO A 301 -24.18 29.21 -8.78
CA PRO A 301 -24.51 27.93 -8.19
C PRO A 301 -23.47 27.58 -7.12
N GLY A 302 -23.93 27.12 -5.96
CA GLY A 302 -23.06 26.75 -4.86
C GLY A 302 -23.63 25.57 -4.09
N ASP A 303 -22.87 24.47 -4.07
CA ASP A 303 -23.27 23.22 -3.42
C ASP A 303 -22.57 23.04 -2.05
N ASN A 304 -21.65 23.95 -1.71
CA ASN A 304 -20.86 23.87 -0.50
C ASN A 304 -21.56 24.51 0.70
N PHE A 305 -21.43 23.87 1.85
CA PHE A 305 -21.83 24.36 3.15
C PHE A 305 -20.57 24.71 3.96
N TYR A 306 -20.55 25.90 4.55
CA TYR A 306 -19.40 26.45 5.25
C TYR A 306 -19.74 26.72 6.72
N LEU A 307 -18.77 26.41 7.58
CA LEU A 307 -18.78 26.71 9.00
C LEU A 307 -17.60 27.64 9.31
N ILE A 308 -17.84 28.70 10.07
CA ILE A 308 -16.77 29.64 10.43
C ILE A 308 -16.08 29.14 11.69
N GLU A 309 -14.87 28.59 11.54
CA GLU A 309 -14.03 28.18 12.66
C GLU A 309 -13.27 29.37 13.27
N GLU A 310 -12.74 30.26 12.43
CA GLU A 310 -11.96 31.43 12.83
C GLU A 310 -12.26 32.63 11.90
N GLY A 311 -12.16 33.84 12.45
CA GLY A 311 -12.33 35.08 11.70
C GLY A 311 -13.78 35.54 11.58
N LYS A 312 -14.03 36.36 10.56
CA LYS A 312 -15.33 36.99 10.30
C LYS A 312 -15.62 36.99 8.81
N ALA A 313 -16.88 36.76 8.45
CA ALA A 313 -17.37 36.90 7.07
C ALA A 313 -18.44 37.98 7.02
N VAL A 314 -18.46 38.77 5.95
CA VAL A 314 -19.45 39.83 5.76
C VAL A 314 -20.32 39.51 4.56
N PHE A 315 -21.63 39.51 4.77
CA PHE A 315 -22.59 39.38 3.68
C PHE A 315 -22.90 40.74 3.07
N TYR A 316 -22.73 40.81 1.75
CA TYR A 316 -23.23 41.91 0.95
C TYR A 316 -24.37 41.41 0.07
N LYS A 317 -25.39 42.25 -0.10
CA LYS A 317 -26.45 42.05 -1.08
C LYS A 317 -26.32 43.12 -2.15
N SER A 318 -26.38 42.70 -3.41
CA SER A 318 -26.37 43.63 -4.53
C SER A 318 -27.75 44.30 -4.62
N ALA A 319 -27.78 45.62 -4.56
CA ALA A 319 -28.98 46.41 -4.82
C ALA A 319 -29.21 46.52 -6.34
N SER A 320 -30.43 46.93 -6.72
CA SER A 320 -30.84 47.07 -8.12
C SER A 320 -30.04 48.13 -8.91
N ASP A 321 -29.35 49.04 -8.21
CA ASP A 321 -28.48 50.07 -8.78
C ASP A 321 -27.01 49.62 -8.94
N GLY A 322 -26.69 48.37 -8.59
CA GLY A 322 -25.33 47.82 -8.62
C GLY A 322 -24.49 48.13 -7.39
N SER A 323 -24.99 48.87 -6.41
CA SER A 323 -24.31 49.09 -5.13
C SER A 323 -24.38 47.83 -4.25
N GLN A 324 -23.36 47.63 -3.40
CA GLN A 324 -23.33 46.54 -2.43
C GLN A 324 -23.67 47.07 -1.04
N GLN A 325 -24.73 46.53 -0.44
CA GLN A 325 -25.11 46.85 0.93
C GLN A 325 -24.68 45.73 1.87
N LYS A 326 -23.96 46.06 2.95
CA LYS A 326 -23.66 45.13 4.05
C LYS A 326 -24.97 44.73 4.73
N VAL A 327 -25.28 43.44 4.72
CA VAL A 327 -26.51 42.88 5.29
C VAL A 327 -26.26 42.26 6.66
N ASN A 328 -25.18 41.48 6.80
CA ASN A 328 -24.88 40.77 8.02
C ASN A 328 -23.37 40.55 8.19
N GLU A 329 -22.95 40.26 9.42
CA GLU A 329 -21.60 39.83 9.77
C GLU A 329 -21.69 38.51 10.51
N LEU A 330 -21.03 37.49 10.00
CA LEU A 330 -20.88 36.20 10.64
C LEU A 330 -19.54 36.09 11.36
N LYS A 331 -19.53 35.35 12.45
CA LYS A 331 -18.37 35.09 13.31
C LYS A 331 -18.21 33.59 13.56
N LYS A 332 -17.19 33.23 14.35
CA LYS A 332 -16.98 31.85 14.80
C LYS A 332 -18.28 31.19 15.29
N GLY A 333 -18.55 29.99 14.78
CA GLY A 333 -19.72 29.16 15.10
C GLY A 333 -20.94 29.42 14.21
N ASP A 334 -20.94 30.50 13.43
CA ASP A 334 -21.95 30.73 12.40
C ASP A 334 -21.66 29.89 11.15
N TYR A 335 -22.67 29.72 10.31
CA TYR A 335 -22.61 28.93 9.08
C TYR A 335 -23.30 29.61 7.91
N PHE A 336 -22.97 29.20 6.70
CA PHE A 336 -23.59 29.67 5.46
C PHE A 336 -23.36 28.72 4.29
N GLY A 337 -24.03 28.97 3.16
CA GLY A 337 -23.96 28.10 1.99
C GLY A 337 -24.97 26.95 2.08
N GLY A 338 -25.16 26.27 0.94
CA GLY A 338 -26.24 25.31 0.72
C GLY A 338 -27.64 25.94 0.68
N LYS A 339 -28.56 25.33 -0.08
CA LYS A 339 -29.96 25.30 0.37
C LYS A 339 -29.92 24.50 1.66
N LEU A 340 -30.31 25.12 2.79
CA LEU A 340 -30.47 24.47 4.09
C LEU A 340 -30.88 23.00 3.88
N LEU A 341 -30.03 22.10 4.37
CA LEU A 341 -30.13 20.63 4.34
C LEU A 341 -31.56 20.09 4.21
#